data_AF-A0A8J5GSB3-F1
#
_entry.id   AF-A0A8J5GSB3-F1
#
_cell.length_a   1.000
_cell.length_b   1.000
_cell.length_c   1.000
_cell.angle_alpha   90.00
_cell.angle_beta   90.00
_cell.angle_gamma   90.00
#
_symmetry.space_group_name_H-M   'P 1'
#
loop_
_entity.id
_entity.type
_entity.pdbx_description
1 polymer ?
#
loop_
_entity_poly.entity_id
_entity_poly.type
_entity_poly.pdbx_seq_one_letter_code
_entity_poly.pdbx_strand_id
1 'polypeptide(L)'
;MTTCIQILSYESRDSLSQNLHCCSVCSLLAPAMAAAAVAAHFFPIPPSPPFLLTHIRNPTRRPPFPANASQTERGVEFETGDSFFRSESAVGRDLGVLSAALHRQSLCSGSGLRVIDAMCGCGIRSLRYLAQAGADFVWANDASEDCRPLILSNLSRHPRVSPGGGRCWVVSHLDANRVLAENYLRREFFDFVDVDSFGSDSSFMGMALATVRKGGLLYITSTDGHSSGGHRPHCSLASYGAYVRPMPFSNEIGLRMLIGGVLREAAVIGYHISPLFSYYSYHGPVFRVMLRVDRGQLQDNSQYGFISYCHNCGNSQTFSWGELGQISCTCRSGQVCRLMVWYFQTCWLSGLFVSQVSKSLVVSGPLWIGCLHDAAFVTEMLHLATEWGWACTAQKEIDLEKLLNQMIEEGDPRLPPGYIKVDEIGRRGKMNSPPVMTLINILRKEGYAASRSHIAPNGIKTNCPIAKCIQFAHGLGAA
;
A
#
# COMPACT_ATOMS: atom_id res chain seq x y z
N MET A 1 -25.99 1.67 -49.70
CA MET A 1 -24.75 1.71 -48.88
C MET A 1 -25.12 1.13 -47.51
N THR A 2 -25.45 -0.15 -47.34
CA THR A 2 -24.60 -1.36 -47.54
C THR A 2 -23.25 -1.10 -46.88
N THR A 3 -22.90 -1.72 -45.74
CA THR A 3 -22.60 -3.15 -45.66
C THR A 3 -22.81 -3.71 -44.24
N CYS A 4 -23.64 -4.74 -44.16
CA CYS A 4 -23.65 -5.81 -43.14
C CYS A 4 -22.84 -6.98 -43.74
N ILE A 5 -22.11 -7.80 -42.96
CA ILE A 5 -21.53 -9.15 -43.26
C ILE A 5 -20.36 -9.39 -42.27
N GLN A 6 -20.05 -10.57 -41.72
CA GLN A 6 -20.71 -11.85 -41.47
C GLN A 6 -19.81 -12.58 -40.46
N ILE A 7 -20.44 -13.44 -39.66
CA ILE A 7 -19.82 -14.52 -38.89
C ILE A 7 -19.33 -15.60 -39.85
N LEU A 8 -18.14 -16.17 -39.62
CA LEU A 8 -17.81 -17.52 -40.08
C LEU A 8 -16.92 -18.25 -39.05
N SER A 9 -17.53 -19.26 -38.43
CA SER A 9 -16.92 -20.43 -37.81
C SER A 9 -16.54 -21.44 -38.89
N TYR A 10 -15.43 -22.17 -38.73
CA TYR A 10 -15.21 -23.42 -39.47
C TYR A 10 -14.38 -24.43 -38.67
N GLU A 11 -14.98 -25.59 -38.45
CA GLU A 11 -14.35 -26.83 -37.98
C GLU A 11 -14.02 -27.75 -39.17
N SER A 12 -13.08 -28.67 -38.91
CA SER A 12 -13.00 -30.07 -39.40
C SER A 12 -11.97 -30.45 -40.49
N ARG A 13 -11.04 -31.31 -40.02
CA ARG A 13 -10.69 -32.68 -40.47
C ARG A 13 -9.68 -32.97 -41.62
N ASP A 14 -8.85 -33.97 -41.28
CA ASP A 14 -8.28 -35.08 -42.08
C ASP A 14 -6.95 -34.97 -42.86
N SER A 15 -5.90 -35.51 -42.22
CA SER A 15 -5.04 -36.66 -42.62
C SER A 15 -4.31 -36.77 -43.97
N LEU A 16 -3.08 -37.32 -43.86
CA LEU A 16 -2.29 -38.18 -44.79
C LEU A 16 -1.23 -37.54 -45.72
N SER A 17 0.02 -37.63 -45.23
CA SER A 17 1.19 -38.36 -45.80
C SER A 17 1.75 -38.08 -47.20
N GLN A 18 3.09 -37.94 -47.19
CA GLN A 18 4.10 -38.35 -48.19
C GLN A 18 4.29 -37.50 -49.48
N ASN A 19 5.46 -36.85 -49.60
CA ASN A 19 6.49 -37.31 -50.54
C ASN A 19 7.84 -36.58 -50.38
N LEU A 20 8.91 -37.38 -50.51
CA LEU A 20 10.32 -37.00 -50.52
C LEU A 20 10.78 -36.48 -51.90
N HIS A 21 11.82 -35.64 -51.92
CA HIS A 21 13.01 -35.66 -52.81
C HIS A 21 13.93 -34.49 -52.38
N CYS A 22 14.98 -34.69 -51.58
CA CYS A 22 16.33 -35.19 -51.90
C CYS A 22 17.09 -34.35 -52.95
N CYS A 23 18.05 -33.54 -52.49
CA CYS A 23 19.29 -33.25 -53.22
C CYS A 23 20.45 -33.19 -52.22
N SER A 24 21.49 -33.96 -52.53
CA SER A 24 22.66 -34.32 -51.71
C SER A 24 23.89 -33.49 -52.12
N VAL A 25 24.97 -33.61 -51.33
CA VAL A 25 26.39 -33.21 -51.51
C VAL A 25 26.76 -32.05 -50.57
N CYS A 26 27.66 -32.13 -49.58
CA CYS A 26 28.75 -33.07 -49.31
C CYS A 26 29.10 -33.12 -47.80
N SER A 27 29.39 -34.33 -47.34
CA SER A 27 29.99 -34.78 -46.07
C SER A 27 31.49 -34.40 -46.01
N LEU A 28 32.22 -34.24 -44.90
CA LEU A 28 32.58 -35.13 -43.77
C LEU A 28 33.31 -34.26 -42.72
N LEU A 29 33.09 -34.36 -41.41
CA LEU A 29 33.79 -35.29 -40.51
C LEU A 29 33.14 -35.23 -39.11
N ALA A 30 32.68 -36.38 -38.61
CA ALA A 30 32.28 -36.61 -37.22
C ALA A 30 33.48 -37.14 -36.40
N PRO A 31 33.38 -37.25 -35.06
CA PRO A 31 32.87 -38.52 -34.56
C PRO A 31 31.97 -38.47 -33.30
N ALA A 32 31.04 -39.42 -33.28
CA ALA A 32 30.57 -40.22 -32.14
C ALA A 32 29.95 -39.52 -30.90
N MET A 33 28.64 -39.32 -30.94
CA MET A 33 27.82 -39.40 -29.73
C MET A 33 27.21 -40.81 -29.62
N ALA A 34 27.69 -41.59 -28.66
CA ALA A 34 27.04 -42.80 -28.22
C ALA A 34 25.79 -42.44 -27.41
N ALA A 35 24.64 -42.90 -27.88
CA ALA A 35 23.40 -42.89 -27.12
C ALA A 35 23.50 -43.91 -25.97
N ALA A 36 23.79 -43.45 -24.77
CA ALA A 36 23.54 -44.21 -23.56
C ALA A 36 22.08 -43.95 -23.12
N ALA A 37 21.26 -44.98 -23.24
CA ALA A 37 19.94 -45.02 -22.63
C ALA A 37 20.08 -44.85 -21.11
N VAL A 38 19.71 -43.69 -20.58
CA VAL A 38 19.52 -43.53 -19.14
C VAL A 38 18.14 -44.06 -18.81
N ALA A 39 18.12 -45.26 -18.25
CA ALA A 39 16.95 -45.83 -17.61
C ALA A 39 16.40 -44.82 -16.59
N ALA A 40 15.15 -44.40 -16.79
CA ALA A 40 14.39 -43.68 -15.79
C ALA A 40 14.18 -44.62 -14.59
N HIS A 41 15.09 -44.54 -13.62
CA HIS A 41 14.85 -45.11 -12.30
C HIS A 41 13.70 -44.33 -11.66
N PHE A 42 12.49 -44.84 -11.82
CA PHE A 42 11.37 -44.55 -10.95
C PHE A 42 11.75 -44.99 -9.54
N PHE A 43 12.23 -44.04 -8.73
CA PHE A 43 12.23 -44.22 -7.29
C PHE A 43 10.77 -44.23 -6.84
N PRO A 44 10.29 -45.28 -6.14
CA PRO A 44 8.98 -45.24 -5.53
C PRO A 44 9.00 -44.15 -4.47
N ILE A 45 8.12 -43.16 -4.64
CA ILE A 45 7.81 -42.17 -3.61
C ILE A 45 7.37 -42.97 -2.38
N PRO A 46 8.00 -42.80 -1.19
CA PRO A 46 7.54 -43.49 0.00
C PRO A 46 6.08 -43.10 0.27
N PRO A 47 5.21 -44.05 0.65
CA PRO A 47 3.82 -43.73 0.94
C PRO A 47 3.81 -42.65 2.02
N SER A 48 3.19 -41.52 1.71
CA SER A 48 2.87 -40.49 2.69
C SER A 48 2.23 -41.17 3.89
N PRO A 49 2.65 -40.85 5.13
CA PRO A 49 2.02 -41.43 6.31
C PRO A 49 0.52 -41.17 6.21
N PRO A 50 -0.33 -42.12 6.65
CA PRO A 50 -1.77 -41.93 6.61
C PRO A 50 -2.06 -40.58 7.25
N PHE A 51 -2.73 -39.69 6.50
CA PHE A 51 -3.35 -38.52 7.07
C PHE A 51 -4.29 -39.06 8.15
N LEU A 52 -3.80 -39.07 9.39
CA LEU A 52 -4.66 -39.05 10.55
C LEU A 52 -5.53 -37.82 10.30
N LEU A 53 -6.78 -38.08 9.92
CA LEU A 53 -7.91 -37.23 10.25
C LEU A 53 -7.85 -37.08 11.77
N THR A 54 -6.94 -36.22 12.24
CA THR A 54 -7.09 -35.58 13.53
C THR A 54 -8.43 -34.93 13.40
N HIS A 55 -9.41 -35.49 14.11
CA HIS A 55 -10.70 -34.87 14.35
C HIS A 55 -10.50 -33.37 14.29
N ILE A 56 -11.14 -32.72 13.33
CA ILE A 56 -11.45 -31.30 13.42
C ILE A 56 -12.04 -31.19 14.82
N ARG A 57 -11.23 -30.74 15.78
CA ARG A 57 -11.73 -30.41 17.09
C ARG A 57 -12.81 -29.41 16.75
N ASN A 58 -14.06 -29.78 17.07
CA ASN A 58 -15.17 -28.84 17.15
C ASN A 58 -14.58 -27.53 17.66
N PRO A 59 -14.77 -26.39 16.98
CA PRO A 59 -14.27 -25.13 17.51
C PRO A 59 -14.81 -25.07 18.92
N THR A 60 -13.91 -25.21 19.90
CA THR A 60 -14.26 -25.07 21.30
C THR A 60 -14.94 -23.72 21.35
N ARG A 61 -16.25 -23.72 21.61
CA ARG A 61 -17.03 -22.50 21.82
C ARG A 61 -16.15 -21.64 22.69
N ARG A 62 -15.65 -20.52 22.13
CA ARG A 62 -14.98 -19.51 22.94
C ARG A 62 -15.93 -19.25 24.11
N PRO A 63 -15.44 -19.17 25.35
CA PRO A 63 -16.31 -18.81 26.46
C PRO A 63 -17.05 -17.53 26.03
N PRO A 64 -18.37 -17.42 26.24
CA PRO A 64 -19.09 -16.23 25.85
C PRO A 64 -18.41 -15.05 26.53
N PHE A 65 -17.82 -14.16 25.73
CA PHE A 65 -17.36 -12.87 26.24
C PHE A 65 -18.62 -12.13 26.76
N PRO A 66 -18.48 -11.35 27.84
CA PRO A 66 -19.65 -10.82 28.55
C PRO A 66 -20.53 -9.96 27.63
N ALA A 67 -21.83 -9.99 27.93
CA ALA A 67 -22.92 -9.33 27.22
C ALA A 67 -22.58 -7.94 26.65
N ASN A 68 -22.93 -7.74 25.37
CA ASN A 68 -23.10 -6.47 24.63
C ASN A 68 -22.55 -5.21 25.32
N ALA A 69 -21.25 -4.95 25.15
CA ALA A 69 -20.71 -3.64 25.48
C ALA A 69 -21.11 -2.65 24.39
N SER A 70 -22.13 -1.82 24.66
CA SER A 70 -22.40 -0.62 23.86
C SER A 70 -21.15 0.27 23.84
N GLN A 71 -20.75 0.71 22.67
CA GLN A 71 -19.60 1.59 22.43
C GLN A 71 -20.11 2.88 21.79
N THR A 72 -19.34 3.95 21.93
CA THR A 72 -19.65 5.24 21.31
C THR A 72 -18.42 5.80 20.62
N GLU A 73 -18.56 6.22 19.36
CA GLU A 73 -17.53 6.94 18.61
C GLU A 73 -18.10 8.23 18.03
N ARG A 74 -17.52 9.37 18.42
CA ARG A 74 -17.96 10.70 17.94
C ARG A 74 -19.49 10.90 18.06
N GLY A 75 -20.06 10.44 19.19
CA GLY A 75 -21.50 10.53 19.47
C GLY A 75 -22.37 9.46 18.78
N VAL A 76 -21.80 8.58 17.96
CA VAL A 76 -22.52 7.46 17.35
C VAL A 76 -22.37 6.23 18.24
N GLU A 77 -23.49 5.76 18.79
CA GLU A 77 -23.55 4.53 19.56
C GLU A 77 -23.66 3.31 18.65
N PHE A 78 -23.00 2.21 19.02
CA PHE A 78 -23.04 0.93 18.31
C PHE A 78 -22.73 -0.24 19.26
N GLU A 79 -23.13 -1.43 18.88
CA GLU A 79 -22.78 -2.67 19.57
C GLU A 79 -21.66 -3.39 18.80
N THR A 80 -20.75 -4.03 19.52
CA THR A 80 -19.68 -4.84 18.90
C THR A 80 -20.01 -6.32 18.85
N GLY A 81 -20.86 -6.81 19.76
CA GLY A 81 -21.11 -8.24 19.94
C GLY A 81 -19.80 -9.05 19.98
N ASP A 82 -19.81 -10.21 19.34
CA ASP A 82 -18.63 -11.08 19.13
C ASP A 82 -17.85 -10.75 17.85
N SER A 83 -18.26 -9.72 17.10
CA SER A 83 -17.60 -9.35 15.85
C SER A 83 -16.24 -8.71 16.11
N PHE A 84 -15.40 -8.68 15.07
CA PHE A 84 -14.11 -8.02 15.16
C PHE A 84 -14.28 -6.50 15.25
N PHE A 85 -13.75 -5.90 16.32
CA PHE A 85 -13.71 -4.46 16.51
C PHE A 85 -12.39 -4.03 17.15
N ARG A 86 -11.79 -2.96 16.63
CA ARG A 86 -10.59 -2.33 17.19
C ARG A 86 -10.85 -0.87 17.52
N SER A 87 -10.73 -0.54 18.81
CA SER A 87 -10.93 0.83 19.31
C SER A 87 -9.83 1.78 18.82
N GLU A 88 -8.63 1.26 18.59
CA GLU A 88 -7.45 1.99 18.14
C GLU A 88 -7.56 2.44 16.67
N SER A 89 -8.52 1.88 15.93
CA SER A 89 -8.81 2.27 14.55
C SER A 89 -9.78 3.46 14.45
N ALA A 90 -10.19 4.07 15.57
CA ALA A 90 -11.14 5.19 15.59
C ALA A 90 -10.66 6.38 14.75
N VAL A 91 -9.39 6.77 14.88
CA VAL A 91 -8.80 7.84 14.06
C VAL A 91 -8.85 7.50 12.56
N GLY A 92 -8.58 6.24 12.21
CA GLY A 92 -8.70 5.79 10.82
C GLY A 92 -10.15 5.86 10.28
N ARG A 93 -11.15 5.65 11.16
CA ARG A 93 -12.56 5.84 10.82
C ARG A 93 -12.92 7.32 10.70
N ASP A 94 -12.41 8.18 11.59
CA ASP A 94 -12.60 9.64 11.53
C ASP A 94 -12.11 10.20 10.19
N LEU A 95 -10.89 9.84 9.77
CA LEU A 95 -10.32 10.27 8.49
C LEU A 95 -11.18 9.82 7.30
N GLY A 96 -11.73 8.60 7.35
CA GLY A 96 -12.65 8.10 6.32
C GLY A 96 -13.95 8.90 6.26
N VAL A 97 -14.56 9.18 7.41
CA VAL A 97 -15.82 9.94 7.51
C VAL A 97 -15.64 11.39 7.04
N LEU A 98 -14.57 12.06 7.46
CA LEU A 98 -14.26 13.42 7.01
C LEU A 98 -14.05 13.46 5.50
N SER A 99 -13.36 12.46 4.94
CA SER A 99 -13.15 12.37 3.49
C SER A 99 -14.45 12.15 2.71
N ALA A 100 -15.33 11.28 3.20
CA ALA A 100 -16.63 11.06 2.60
C ALA A 100 -17.49 12.33 2.63
N ALA A 101 -17.46 13.07 3.74
CA ALA A 101 -18.19 14.32 3.90
C ALA A 101 -17.68 15.42 2.96
N LEU A 102 -16.35 15.61 2.86
CA LEU A 102 -15.74 16.53 1.90
C LEU A 102 -16.08 16.13 0.46
N HIS A 103 -16.05 14.84 0.15
CA HIS A 103 -16.43 14.37 -1.18
C HIS A 103 -17.89 14.69 -1.50
N ARG A 104 -18.81 14.46 -0.56
CA ARG A 104 -20.23 14.85 -0.70
C ARG A 104 -20.39 16.34 -1.01
N GLN A 105 -19.64 17.21 -0.33
CA GLN A 105 -19.66 18.66 -0.60
C GLN A 105 -19.17 19.02 -2.00
N SER A 106 -18.29 18.21 -2.59
CA SER A 106 -17.79 18.40 -3.95
C SER A 106 -18.71 17.86 -5.06
N LEU A 107 -19.70 17.03 -4.72
CA LEU A 107 -20.65 16.48 -5.70
C LEU A 107 -21.60 17.56 -6.22
N CYS A 108 -22.01 17.45 -7.49
CA CYS A 108 -22.99 18.36 -8.08
C CYS A 108 -24.31 18.33 -7.30
N SER A 109 -24.97 19.49 -7.18
CA SER A 109 -26.26 19.61 -6.50
C SER A 109 -27.27 18.58 -7.03
N GLY A 110 -27.84 17.77 -6.12
CA GLY A 110 -28.77 16.69 -6.46
C GLY A 110 -28.13 15.32 -6.71
N SER A 111 -26.79 15.23 -6.72
CA SER A 111 -26.08 13.94 -6.72
C SER A 111 -25.89 13.44 -5.29
N GLY A 112 -26.31 12.21 -5.02
CA GLY A 112 -26.13 11.59 -3.70
C GLY A 112 -24.79 10.87 -3.55
N LEU A 113 -24.22 10.92 -2.35
CA LEU A 113 -23.03 10.16 -1.95
C LEU A 113 -23.40 8.69 -1.75
N ARG A 114 -22.94 7.82 -2.67
CA ARG A 114 -23.07 6.36 -2.53
C ARG A 114 -21.77 5.77 -2.01
N VAL A 115 -21.87 5.01 -0.92
CA VAL A 115 -20.73 4.37 -0.26
C VAL A 115 -20.89 2.85 -0.27
N ILE A 116 -19.79 2.12 -0.44
CA ILE A 116 -19.71 0.69 -0.12
C ILE A 116 -18.62 0.48 0.94
N ASP A 117 -19.01 -0.20 2.01
CA ASP A 117 -18.14 -0.68 3.08
C ASP A 117 -18.01 -2.19 2.89
N ALA A 118 -16.97 -2.61 2.18
CA ALA A 118 -16.84 -3.97 1.65
C ALA A 118 -16.55 -5.02 2.73
N MET A 119 -16.02 -4.60 3.88
CA MET A 119 -15.63 -5.45 5.02
C MET A 119 -15.98 -4.74 6.33
N CYS A 120 -17.28 -4.67 6.63
CA CYS A 120 -17.82 -3.71 7.60
C CYS A 120 -17.67 -4.13 9.07
N GLY A 121 -17.35 -5.40 9.38
CA GLY A 121 -17.31 -5.91 10.75
C GLY A 121 -18.65 -5.71 11.46
N CYS A 122 -18.65 -4.99 12.59
CA CYS A 122 -19.89 -4.61 13.30
C CYS A 122 -20.76 -3.57 12.56
N GLY A 123 -20.29 -3.00 11.44
CA GLY A 123 -21.01 -1.98 10.67
C GLY A 123 -20.80 -0.54 11.16
N ILE A 124 -19.83 -0.28 12.06
CA ILE A 124 -19.59 1.06 12.61
C ILE A 124 -19.19 2.08 11.53
N ARG A 125 -18.38 1.70 10.53
CA ARG A 125 -18.03 2.62 9.43
C ARG A 125 -19.26 2.97 8.61
N SER A 126 -19.99 1.96 8.16
CA SER A 126 -21.27 2.11 7.47
C SER A 126 -22.24 3.05 8.21
N LEU A 127 -22.41 2.86 9.52
CA LEU A 127 -23.29 3.71 10.34
C LEU A 127 -22.79 5.16 10.41
N ARG A 128 -21.48 5.37 10.57
CA ARG A 128 -20.89 6.71 10.60
C ARG A 128 -20.92 7.40 9.23
N TYR A 129 -20.78 6.66 8.13
CA TYR A 129 -20.97 7.21 6.78
C TYR A 129 -22.40 7.72 6.59
N LEU A 130 -23.41 6.97 7.05
CA LEU A 130 -24.80 7.44 7.05
C LEU A 130 -25.00 8.67 7.97
N ALA A 131 -24.65 8.53 9.25
CA ALA A 131 -25.03 9.48 10.28
C ALA A 131 -24.21 10.79 10.28
N GLN A 132 -22.94 10.74 9.85
CA GLN A 132 -22.01 11.86 9.97
C GLN A 132 -21.55 12.39 8.61
N ALA A 133 -21.18 11.51 7.67
CA ALA A 133 -20.81 11.95 6.32
C ALA A 133 -22.03 12.29 5.45
N GLY A 134 -23.24 11.95 5.92
CA GLY A 134 -24.48 12.13 5.18
C GLY A 134 -24.50 11.27 3.92
N ALA A 135 -24.09 10.01 3.96
CA ALA A 135 -24.24 9.14 2.79
C ALA A 135 -25.74 8.94 2.47
N ASP A 136 -26.12 9.14 1.20
CA ASP A 136 -27.50 8.89 0.75
C ASP A 136 -27.78 7.41 0.60
N PHE A 137 -26.73 6.63 0.32
CA PHE A 137 -26.77 5.18 0.24
C PHE A 137 -25.49 4.55 0.78
N VAL A 138 -25.62 3.54 1.64
CA VAL A 138 -24.51 2.69 2.09
C VAL A 138 -24.79 1.21 1.82
N TRP A 139 -23.87 0.57 1.12
CA TRP A 139 -23.82 -0.89 1.03
C TRP A 139 -22.86 -1.43 2.10
N ALA A 140 -23.39 -2.03 3.16
CA ALA A 140 -22.63 -2.65 4.22
C ALA A 140 -22.46 -4.14 3.95
N ASN A 141 -21.22 -4.60 3.72
CA ASN A 141 -20.93 -6.00 3.45
C ASN A 141 -19.93 -6.58 4.46
N ASP A 142 -20.21 -7.78 4.96
CA ASP A 142 -19.22 -8.56 5.70
C ASP A 142 -19.34 -10.05 5.35
N ALA A 143 -18.24 -10.73 5.04
CA ALA A 143 -18.27 -12.14 4.63
C ALA A 143 -18.83 -13.07 5.73
N SER A 144 -18.81 -12.66 7.00
CA SER A 144 -19.39 -13.41 8.10
C SER A 144 -20.90 -13.20 8.21
N GLU A 145 -21.67 -14.25 7.88
CA GLU A 145 -23.12 -14.29 8.09
C GLU A 145 -23.50 -14.19 9.58
N ASP A 146 -22.64 -14.62 10.50
CA ASP A 146 -22.87 -14.53 11.94
C ASP A 146 -23.00 -13.08 12.43
N CYS A 147 -22.41 -12.12 11.70
CA CYS A 147 -22.50 -10.69 12.01
C CYS A 147 -23.82 -10.06 11.53
N ARG A 148 -24.67 -10.78 10.78
CA ARG A 148 -25.93 -10.24 10.22
C ARG A 148 -26.83 -9.59 11.25
N PRO A 149 -27.18 -10.22 12.38
CA PRO A 149 -28.10 -9.61 13.35
C PRO A 149 -27.50 -8.34 13.95
N LEU A 150 -26.19 -8.33 14.19
CA LEU A 150 -25.47 -7.20 14.76
C LEU A 150 -25.43 -6.01 13.79
N ILE A 151 -25.04 -6.24 12.54
CA ILE A 151 -24.98 -5.18 11.51
C ILE A 151 -26.36 -4.58 11.30
N LEU A 152 -27.40 -5.40 11.20
CA LEU A 152 -28.79 -4.94 11.06
C LEU A 152 -29.23 -4.14 12.30
N SER A 153 -28.91 -4.60 13.50
CA SER A 153 -29.22 -3.88 14.76
C SER A 153 -28.56 -2.50 14.76
N ASN A 154 -27.27 -2.41 14.46
CA ASN A 154 -26.54 -1.15 14.42
C ASN A 154 -27.07 -0.20 13.34
N LEU A 155 -27.31 -0.68 12.12
CA LEU A 155 -27.82 0.14 11.01
C LEU A 155 -29.28 0.54 11.18
N SER A 156 -30.09 -0.19 11.96
CA SER A 156 -31.49 0.15 12.23
C SER A 156 -31.66 1.49 12.96
N ARG A 157 -30.58 2.00 13.55
CA ARG A 157 -30.50 3.34 14.16
C ARG A 157 -30.59 4.46 13.11
N HIS A 158 -30.36 4.15 11.84
CA HIS A 158 -30.60 5.06 10.72
C HIS A 158 -31.81 4.59 9.91
N PRO A 159 -32.71 5.51 9.47
CA PRO A 159 -33.83 5.15 8.61
C PRO A 159 -33.39 4.33 7.39
N ARG A 160 -34.13 3.24 7.12
CA ARG A 160 -33.86 2.34 5.99
C ARG A 160 -34.28 2.93 4.65
N VAL A 161 -35.26 3.83 4.68
CA VAL A 161 -35.82 4.51 3.50
C VAL A 161 -35.75 6.01 3.76
N SER A 162 -35.23 6.74 2.78
CA SER A 162 -35.18 8.19 2.78
C SER A 162 -36.58 8.79 2.65
N PRO A 163 -36.79 10.06 3.02
CA PRO A 163 -38.08 10.74 2.80
C PRO A 163 -38.56 10.71 1.35
N GLY A 164 -37.63 10.61 0.38
CA GLY A 164 -37.93 10.46 -1.05
C GLY A 164 -38.21 9.03 -1.52
N GLY A 165 -38.33 8.05 -0.61
CA GLY A 165 -38.66 6.66 -0.93
C GLY A 165 -37.47 5.80 -1.38
N GLY A 166 -36.27 6.37 -1.55
CA GLY A 166 -35.06 5.63 -1.88
C GLY A 166 -34.50 4.85 -0.68
N ARG A 167 -33.94 3.66 -0.92
CA ARG A 167 -33.24 2.87 0.12
C ARG A 167 -31.97 3.60 0.58
N CYS A 168 -31.78 3.75 1.88
CA CYS A 168 -30.58 4.36 2.47
C CYS A 168 -29.46 3.36 2.71
N TRP A 169 -29.79 2.08 2.97
CA TRP A 169 -28.76 1.08 3.20
C TRP A 169 -29.21 -0.33 2.83
N VAL A 170 -28.21 -1.16 2.51
CA VAL A 170 -28.34 -2.60 2.25
C VAL A 170 -27.26 -3.33 3.04
N VAL A 171 -27.60 -4.53 3.54
CA VAL A 171 -26.66 -5.43 4.19
C VAL A 171 -26.51 -6.69 3.34
N SER A 172 -25.27 -7.08 3.03
CA SER A 172 -24.94 -8.35 2.37
C SER A 172 -23.84 -9.09 3.10
N HIS A 173 -23.72 -10.39 2.80
CA HIS A 173 -22.68 -11.23 3.38
C HIS A 173 -22.00 -12.05 2.31
N LEU A 174 -21.13 -11.38 1.57
CA LEU A 174 -20.38 -11.96 0.49
C LEU A 174 -18.90 -11.71 0.72
N ASP A 175 -18.06 -12.53 0.10
CA ASP A 175 -16.66 -12.18 -0.10
C ASP A 175 -16.54 -10.79 -0.75
N ALA A 176 -15.52 -10.01 -0.34
CA ALA A 176 -15.35 -8.63 -0.80
C ALA A 176 -15.18 -8.54 -2.32
N ASN A 177 -14.41 -9.45 -2.94
CA ASN A 177 -14.29 -9.48 -4.41
C ASN A 177 -15.62 -9.78 -5.06
N ARG A 178 -16.40 -10.70 -4.48
CA ARG A 178 -17.70 -11.09 -5.03
C ARG A 178 -18.70 -9.94 -5.01
N VAL A 179 -18.85 -9.23 -3.89
CA VAL A 179 -19.80 -8.10 -3.82
C VAL A 179 -19.39 -6.98 -4.77
N LEU A 180 -18.09 -6.66 -4.87
CA LEU A 180 -17.58 -5.64 -5.79
C LEU A 180 -17.81 -6.06 -7.25
N ALA A 181 -17.48 -7.30 -7.62
CA ALA A 181 -17.69 -7.82 -8.96
C ALA A 181 -19.18 -7.85 -9.35
N GLU A 182 -20.07 -8.30 -8.46
CA GLU A 182 -21.51 -8.31 -8.73
C GLU A 182 -22.06 -6.90 -8.95
N ASN A 183 -21.63 -5.91 -8.16
CA ASN A 183 -22.02 -4.51 -8.34
C ASN A 183 -21.47 -3.94 -9.66
N TYR A 184 -20.21 -4.23 -10.00
CA TYR A 184 -19.61 -3.85 -11.27
C TYR A 184 -20.41 -4.40 -12.47
N LEU A 185 -20.77 -5.69 -12.43
CA LEU A 185 -21.58 -6.33 -13.49
C LEU A 185 -22.98 -5.72 -13.62
N ARG A 186 -23.58 -5.28 -12.50
CA ARG A 186 -24.86 -4.56 -12.48
C ARG A 186 -24.73 -3.08 -12.84
N ARG A 187 -23.52 -2.59 -13.11
CA ARG A 187 -23.21 -1.17 -13.35
C ARG A 187 -23.60 -0.27 -12.18
N GLU A 188 -23.52 -0.82 -10.96
CA GLU A 188 -23.69 -0.08 -9.73
C GLU A 188 -22.33 0.39 -9.22
N PHE A 189 -22.06 1.69 -9.40
CA PHE A 189 -20.82 2.33 -8.96
C PHE A 189 -21.03 3.18 -7.71
N PHE A 190 -19.95 3.36 -6.96
CA PHE A 190 -19.94 4.08 -5.68
C PHE A 190 -19.00 5.28 -5.74
N ASP A 191 -19.40 6.38 -5.11
CA ASP A 191 -18.59 7.59 -4.94
C ASP A 191 -17.47 7.37 -3.91
N PHE A 192 -17.67 6.44 -2.97
CA PHE A 192 -16.70 6.07 -1.96
C PHE A 192 -16.67 4.55 -1.78
N VAL A 193 -15.51 3.93 -1.99
CA VAL A 193 -15.28 2.50 -1.77
C VAL A 193 -14.31 2.32 -0.60
N ASP A 194 -14.78 1.74 0.50
CA ASP A 194 -13.98 1.42 1.69
C ASP A 194 -13.69 -0.09 1.75
N VAL A 195 -12.41 -0.44 1.77
CA VAL A 195 -11.94 -1.83 1.90
C VAL A 195 -10.98 -1.94 3.08
N ASP A 196 -11.53 -2.36 4.23
CA ASP A 196 -10.77 -2.57 5.46
C ASP A 196 -10.30 -4.01 5.62
N SER A 197 -9.32 -4.41 4.80
CA SER A 197 -8.83 -5.79 4.78
C SER A 197 -7.86 -6.14 5.92
N PHE A 198 -7.76 -7.43 6.22
CA PHE A 198 -6.74 -7.98 7.11
C PHE A 198 -5.56 -8.55 6.32
N GLY A 199 -4.36 -8.32 6.85
CA GLY A 199 -3.14 -8.93 6.37
C GLY A 199 -2.66 -8.33 5.04
N SER A 200 -2.25 -9.22 4.14
CA SER A 200 -1.57 -8.91 2.88
C SER A 200 -2.39 -9.22 1.63
N ASP A 201 -3.70 -9.47 1.81
CA ASP A 201 -4.57 -9.70 0.67
C ASP A 201 -4.69 -8.41 -0.13
N SER A 202 -4.56 -8.53 -1.44
CA SER A 202 -4.59 -7.45 -2.42
C SER A 202 -5.50 -7.80 -3.60
N SER A 203 -6.12 -8.98 -3.56
CA SER A 203 -6.99 -9.49 -4.63
C SER A 203 -8.16 -8.55 -4.93
N PHE A 204 -8.63 -7.82 -3.92
CA PHE A 204 -9.72 -6.85 -4.03
C PHE A 204 -9.35 -5.56 -4.76
N MET A 205 -8.07 -5.21 -4.92
CA MET A 205 -7.68 -3.90 -5.45
C MET A 205 -8.26 -3.63 -6.84
N GLY A 206 -8.16 -4.61 -7.75
CA GLY A 206 -8.67 -4.49 -9.11
C GLY A 206 -10.19 -4.29 -9.16
N MET A 207 -10.94 -5.07 -8.38
CA MET A 207 -12.41 -4.96 -8.33
C MET A 207 -12.87 -3.71 -7.58
N ALA A 208 -12.17 -3.29 -6.53
CA ALA A 208 -12.44 -2.05 -5.83
C ALA A 208 -12.33 -0.87 -6.81
N LEU A 209 -11.22 -0.77 -7.56
CA LEU A 209 -11.03 0.25 -8.59
C LEU A 209 -12.12 0.21 -9.67
N ALA A 210 -12.50 -0.98 -10.14
CA ALA A 210 -13.54 -1.11 -11.17
C ALA A 210 -14.92 -0.63 -10.71
N THR A 211 -15.19 -0.64 -9.41
CA THR A 211 -16.50 -0.30 -8.81
C THR A 211 -16.57 1.17 -8.34
N VAL A 212 -15.43 1.87 -8.25
CA VAL A 212 -15.38 3.30 -7.95
C VAL A 212 -15.93 4.11 -9.12
N ARG A 213 -16.82 5.08 -8.85
CA ARG A 213 -17.27 6.07 -9.83
C ARG A 213 -16.10 6.98 -10.20
N LYS A 214 -16.08 7.47 -11.43
CA LYS A 214 -15.06 8.43 -11.90
C LYS A 214 -15.00 9.66 -10.97
N GLY A 215 -13.80 10.03 -10.53
CA GLY A 215 -13.57 11.11 -9.57
C GLY A 215 -13.91 10.74 -8.12
N GLY A 216 -14.32 9.50 -7.88
CA GLY A 216 -14.64 8.96 -6.57
C GLY A 216 -13.40 8.63 -5.75
N LEU A 217 -13.67 8.20 -4.52
CA LEU A 217 -12.67 7.90 -3.51
C LEU A 217 -12.55 6.41 -3.25
N LEU A 218 -11.32 5.96 -3.04
CA LEU A 218 -10.95 4.60 -2.68
C LEU A 218 -10.13 4.63 -1.40
N TYR A 219 -10.70 4.07 -0.33
CA TYR A 219 -10.05 3.95 0.97
C TYR A 219 -9.65 2.50 1.20
N ILE A 220 -8.35 2.23 1.23
CA ILE A 220 -7.82 0.86 1.35
C ILE A 220 -6.99 0.74 2.63
N THR A 221 -7.20 -0.36 3.33
CA THR A 221 -6.38 -0.79 4.47
C THR A 221 -5.59 -2.06 4.16
N SER A 222 -4.36 -2.11 4.65
CA SER A 222 -3.55 -3.32 4.81
C SER A 222 -3.04 -3.39 6.25
N THR A 223 -2.86 -4.61 6.78
CA THR A 223 -2.19 -4.82 8.09
C THR A 223 -0.88 -5.62 7.95
N ASP A 224 -0.29 -5.62 6.75
CA ASP A 224 0.92 -6.37 6.45
C ASP A 224 2.21 -5.65 6.89
N GLY A 225 2.44 -5.64 8.20
CA GLY A 225 3.68 -5.12 8.80
C GLY A 225 4.93 -5.92 8.42
N HIS A 226 4.78 -7.17 8.00
CA HIS A 226 5.91 -8.07 7.80
C HIS A 226 6.52 -7.92 6.41
N SER A 227 5.68 -7.78 5.37
CA SER A 227 6.15 -7.47 4.01
C SER A 227 6.68 -6.04 3.91
N SER A 228 6.05 -5.07 4.59
CA SER A 228 6.55 -3.68 4.67
C SER A 228 7.92 -3.57 5.36
N GLY A 229 8.19 -4.45 6.35
CA GLY A 229 9.52 -4.62 6.95
C GLY A 229 10.57 -5.24 6.03
N GLY A 230 10.18 -5.75 4.86
CA GLY A 230 11.08 -6.44 3.93
C GLY A 230 11.50 -7.84 4.37
N HIS A 231 10.78 -8.45 5.32
CA HIS A 231 11.06 -9.80 5.81
C HIS A 231 10.48 -10.91 4.91
N ARG A 232 9.46 -10.59 4.10
CA ARG A 232 8.87 -11.49 3.10
C ARG A 232 8.84 -10.84 1.70
N PRO A 233 10.01 -10.64 1.05
CA PRO A 233 10.10 -9.92 -0.22
C PRO A 233 9.33 -10.60 -1.37
N HIS A 234 9.21 -11.93 -1.35
CA HIS A 234 8.41 -12.66 -2.33
C HIS A 234 6.90 -12.48 -2.12
N CYS A 235 6.45 -12.28 -0.87
CA CYS A 235 5.04 -12.01 -0.60
C CYS A 235 4.67 -10.57 -0.98
N SER A 236 5.54 -9.59 -0.71
CA SER A 236 5.31 -8.23 -1.22
C SER A 236 5.30 -8.18 -2.75
N LEU A 237 6.17 -8.96 -3.41
CA LEU A 237 6.16 -9.07 -4.86
C LEU A 237 4.86 -9.69 -5.38
N ALA A 238 4.40 -10.79 -4.77
CA ALA A 238 3.18 -11.47 -5.19
C ALA A 238 1.91 -10.63 -4.96
N SER A 239 1.78 -10.00 -3.79
CA SER A 239 0.61 -9.18 -3.45
C SER A 239 0.61 -7.82 -4.16
N TYR A 240 1.72 -7.08 -4.09
CA TYR A 240 1.74 -5.66 -4.48
C TYR A 240 2.60 -5.39 -5.73
N GLY A 241 3.35 -6.38 -6.22
CA GLY A 241 4.33 -6.17 -7.30
C GLY A 241 5.61 -5.47 -6.91
N ALA A 242 5.82 -5.26 -5.62
CA ALA A 242 6.99 -4.56 -5.11
C ALA A 242 7.92 -5.57 -4.43
N TYR A 243 9.18 -5.64 -4.85
CA TYR A 243 10.18 -6.42 -4.13
C TYR A 243 10.75 -5.58 -2.99
N VAL A 244 10.19 -5.73 -1.78
CA VAL A 244 10.55 -4.90 -0.62
C VAL A 244 11.71 -5.52 0.16
N ARG A 245 12.78 -4.74 0.34
CA ARG A 245 13.93 -5.05 1.19
C ARG A 245 13.89 -4.26 2.51
N PRO A 246 14.52 -4.77 3.59
CA PRO A 246 14.53 -4.09 4.88
C PRO A 246 15.13 -2.68 4.81
N MET A 247 14.39 -1.69 5.29
CA MET A 247 14.76 -0.27 5.32
C MET A 247 14.40 0.34 6.69
N PRO A 248 15.08 1.40 7.17
CA PRO A 248 14.85 1.97 8.51
C PRO A 248 13.48 2.64 8.69
N PHE A 249 12.79 2.95 7.61
CA PHE A 249 11.45 3.55 7.55
C PHE A 249 10.42 2.59 6.94
N SER A 250 10.46 1.32 7.36
CA SER A 250 9.57 0.24 6.89
C SER A 250 8.08 0.60 6.88
N ASN A 251 7.64 1.37 7.87
CA ASN A 251 6.23 1.75 7.98
C ASN A 251 5.80 2.69 6.85
N GLU A 252 6.69 3.60 6.41
CA GLU A 252 6.43 4.42 5.23
C GLU A 252 6.50 3.59 3.94
N ILE A 253 7.45 2.63 3.88
CA ILE A 253 7.51 1.68 2.76
C ILE A 253 6.20 0.90 2.62
N GLY A 254 5.55 0.52 3.72
CA GLY A 254 4.24 -0.14 3.69
C GLY A 254 3.16 0.70 3.00
N LEU A 255 3.07 1.99 3.33
CA LEU A 255 2.13 2.92 2.68
C LEU A 255 2.44 3.07 1.18
N ARG A 256 3.73 3.24 0.84
CA ARG A 256 4.18 3.39 -0.55
C ARG A 256 4.00 2.13 -1.39
N MET A 257 4.15 0.97 -0.78
CA MET A 257 3.89 -0.33 -1.38
C MET A 257 2.40 -0.50 -1.68
N LEU A 258 1.54 -0.12 -0.73
CA LEU A 258 0.10 -0.19 -0.91
C LEU A 258 -0.37 0.71 -2.06
N ILE A 259 0.06 1.99 -2.08
CA ILE A 259 -0.25 2.92 -3.16
C ILE A 259 0.31 2.41 -4.50
N GLY A 260 1.54 1.91 -4.53
CA GLY A 260 2.17 1.38 -5.74
C GLY A 260 1.44 0.16 -6.31
N GLY A 261 0.91 -0.72 -5.47
CA GLY A 261 0.07 -1.85 -5.89
C GLY A 261 -1.22 -1.37 -6.55
N VAL A 262 -1.94 -0.43 -5.91
CA VAL A 262 -3.18 0.13 -6.47
C VAL A 262 -2.91 0.89 -7.76
N LEU A 263 -1.81 1.66 -7.84
CA LEU A 263 -1.41 2.38 -9.05
C LEU A 263 -1.22 1.42 -10.24
N ARG A 264 -0.54 0.30 -10.01
CA ARG A 264 -0.34 -0.73 -11.05
C ARG A 264 -1.67 -1.31 -11.53
N GLU A 265 -2.57 -1.67 -10.61
CA GLU A 265 -3.90 -2.18 -10.97
C GLU A 265 -4.73 -1.13 -11.72
N ALA A 266 -4.69 0.13 -11.28
CA ALA A 266 -5.41 1.24 -11.93
C ALA A 266 -4.93 1.46 -13.37
N ALA A 267 -3.61 1.42 -13.59
CA ALA A 267 -3.02 1.59 -14.91
C ALA A 267 -3.49 0.54 -15.92
N VAL A 268 -3.66 -0.72 -15.49
CA VAL A 268 -4.14 -1.83 -16.36
C VAL A 268 -5.53 -1.55 -16.93
N ILE A 269 -6.40 -0.89 -16.16
CA ILE A 269 -7.78 -0.58 -16.54
C ILE A 269 -8.00 0.87 -17.01
N GLY A 270 -6.91 1.61 -17.28
CA GLY A 270 -6.96 2.97 -17.83
C GLY A 270 -7.40 4.05 -16.83
N TYR A 271 -7.11 3.84 -15.54
CA TYR A 271 -7.28 4.83 -14.49
C TYR A 271 -5.91 5.31 -14.00
N HIS A 272 -5.91 6.49 -13.40
CA HIS A 272 -4.82 6.94 -12.55
C HIS A 272 -5.36 7.22 -11.15
N ILE A 273 -4.46 7.22 -10.18
CA ILE A 273 -4.78 7.49 -8.79
C ILE A 273 -3.99 8.70 -8.30
N SER A 274 -4.59 9.46 -7.39
CA SER A 274 -3.91 10.54 -6.67
C SER A 274 -4.07 10.31 -5.17
N PRO A 275 -2.97 10.13 -4.40
CA PRO A 275 -3.06 10.02 -2.95
C PRO A 275 -3.55 11.33 -2.32
N LEU A 276 -4.60 11.25 -1.52
CA LEU A 276 -5.13 12.38 -0.75
C LEU A 276 -4.49 12.43 0.64
N PHE A 277 -4.38 11.29 1.30
CA PHE A 277 -3.57 11.11 2.50
C PHE A 277 -3.21 9.64 2.68
N SER A 278 -2.26 9.40 3.57
CA SER A 278 -1.93 8.06 4.07
C SER A 278 -1.81 8.08 5.59
N TYR A 279 -2.14 6.99 6.25
CA TYR A 279 -2.13 6.93 7.71
C TYR A 279 -1.56 5.60 8.19
N TYR A 280 -0.56 5.69 9.06
CA TYR A 280 -0.01 4.55 9.79
C TYR A 280 -0.46 4.57 11.25
N SER A 281 -1.03 3.46 11.72
CA SER A 281 -1.32 3.25 13.15
C SER A 281 -0.42 2.17 13.75
N TYR A 282 0.30 2.52 14.81
CA TYR A 282 1.31 1.66 15.44
C TYR A 282 0.71 0.46 16.21
N HIS A 283 -0.46 0.60 16.84
CA HIS A 283 -1.04 -0.38 17.78
C HIS A 283 -1.50 -1.72 17.13
N GLY A 284 -1.14 -1.95 15.88
CA GLY A 284 -1.19 -3.24 15.21
C GLY A 284 -1.08 -2.92 13.73
N PRO A 285 0.15 -2.89 13.17
CA PRO A 285 0.56 -2.04 12.06
C PRO A 285 -0.52 -1.95 11.00
N VAL A 286 -1.25 -0.83 10.99
CA VAL A 286 -2.33 -0.57 10.04
C VAL A 286 -1.83 0.48 9.05
N PHE A 287 -1.89 0.14 7.77
CA PHE A 287 -1.58 1.02 6.64
C PHE A 287 -2.87 1.40 5.96
N ARG A 288 -3.26 2.68 6.02
CA ARG A 288 -4.45 3.19 5.34
C ARG A 288 -4.05 4.21 4.29
N VAL A 289 -4.67 4.14 3.12
CA VAL A 289 -4.43 5.09 2.04
C VAL A 289 -5.76 5.52 1.45
N MET A 290 -5.94 6.83 1.34
CA MET A 290 -7.07 7.43 0.65
C MET A 290 -6.61 7.91 -0.72
N LEU A 291 -7.28 7.42 -1.76
CA LEU A 291 -6.92 7.68 -3.14
C LEU A 291 -8.13 8.27 -3.86
N ARG A 292 -7.90 9.32 -4.65
CA ARG A 292 -8.84 9.74 -5.69
C ARG A 292 -8.60 8.90 -6.94
N VAL A 293 -9.67 8.41 -7.57
CA VAL A 293 -9.61 7.56 -8.76
C VAL A 293 -10.19 8.30 -9.96
N ASP A 294 -9.32 8.62 -10.92
CA ASP A 294 -9.67 9.42 -12.09
C ASP A 294 -9.40 8.65 -13.39
N ARG A 295 -10.21 8.91 -14.42
CA ARG A 295 -9.90 8.43 -15.77
C ARG A 295 -8.94 9.40 -16.43
N GLY A 296 -7.93 8.87 -17.10
CA GLY A 296 -6.99 9.70 -17.84
C GLY A 296 -5.98 8.86 -18.58
N GLN A 297 -5.12 9.56 -19.33
CA GLN A 297 -3.92 8.93 -19.87
C GLN A 297 -3.03 8.44 -18.72
N LEU A 298 -2.21 7.43 -19.00
CA LEU A 298 -1.14 7.00 -18.10
C LEU A 298 -0.37 8.24 -17.66
N GLN A 299 -0.31 8.49 -16.34
CA GLN A 299 0.53 9.53 -15.80
C GLN A 299 1.99 9.27 -16.20
N ASP A 300 2.77 10.34 -16.29
CA ASP A 300 4.22 10.20 -16.30
C ASP A 300 4.63 9.31 -15.11
N ASN A 301 5.29 8.18 -15.39
CA ASN A 301 5.66 7.18 -14.38
C ASN A 301 6.76 7.70 -13.42
N SER A 302 7.02 9.01 -13.38
CA SER A 302 7.98 9.66 -12.50
C SER A 302 7.68 9.46 -11.01
N GLN A 303 6.44 9.13 -10.64
CA GLN A 303 6.04 8.86 -9.26
C GLN A 303 5.98 7.36 -8.89
N TYR A 304 6.33 6.47 -9.83
CA TYR A 304 6.39 5.02 -9.60
C TYR A 304 7.79 4.50 -9.90
N GLY A 305 8.56 4.20 -8.86
CA GLY A 305 9.98 3.92 -9.00
C GLY A 305 10.59 3.17 -7.82
N PHE A 306 11.90 3.29 -7.67
CA PHE A 306 12.69 2.51 -6.72
C PHE A 306 13.24 3.41 -5.64
N ILE A 307 13.32 2.89 -4.42
CA ILE A 307 13.99 3.56 -3.30
C ILE A 307 15.23 2.74 -2.96
N SER A 308 16.39 3.39 -2.91
CA SER A 308 17.63 2.79 -2.42
C SER A 308 17.97 3.33 -1.04
N TYR A 309 18.58 2.49 -0.21
CA TYR A 309 19.12 2.89 1.09
C TYR A 309 20.48 2.22 1.32
N CYS A 310 21.47 3.00 1.73
CA CYS A 310 22.78 2.47 2.06
C CYS A 310 22.94 2.32 3.58
N HIS A 311 23.00 1.09 4.07
CA HIS A 311 23.19 0.82 5.51
C HIS A 311 24.51 1.40 6.06
N ASN A 312 25.52 1.58 5.20
CA ASN A 312 26.82 2.09 5.60
C ASN A 312 26.78 3.59 5.92
N CYS A 313 26.36 4.44 4.97
CA CYS A 313 26.34 5.90 5.17
C CYS A 313 24.98 6.47 5.57
N GLY A 314 23.89 5.70 5.44
CA GLY A 314 22.53 6.15 5.73
C GLY A 314 21.89 6.98 4.62
N ASN A 315 22.56 7.10 3.47
CA ASN A 315 22.01 7.82 2.32
C ASN A 315 20.82 7.05 1.72
N SER A 316 19.77 7.78 1.35
CA SER A 316 18.56 7.28 0.70
C SER A 316 18.32 8.07 -0.58
N GLN A 317 17.94 7.40 -1.67
CA GLN A 317 17.69 8.03 -2.97
C GLN A 317 16.55 7.33 -3.70
N THR A 318 15.84 8.08 -4.54
CA THR A 318 14.80 7.57 -5.44
C THR A 318 15.34 7.44 -6.87
N PHE A 319 14.81 6.47 -7.61
CA PHE A 319 15.19 6.23 -8.99
C PHE A 319 13.94 5.91 -9.81
N SER A 320 13.85 6.52 -10.99
CA SER A 320 12.87 6.16 -12.00
C SER A 320 13.27 4.86 -12.72
N TRP A 321 12.37 4.34 -13.57
CA TRP A 321 12.66 3.17 -14.40
C TRP A 321 13.86 3.37 -15.33
N GLY A 322 14.04 4.57 -15.88
CA GLY A 322 15.18 4.88 -16.76
C GLY A 322 16.53 4.93 -16.03
N GLU A 323 16.52 5.07 -14.71
CA GLU A 323 17.72 5.18 -13.88
C GLU A 323 18.08 3.86 -13.18
N LEU A 324 17.36 2.76 -13.45
CA LEU A 324 17.54 1.48 -12.73
C LEU A 324 18.99 0.96 -12.78
N GLY A 325 19.68 1.15 -13.91
CA GLY A 325 21.09 0.77 -14.07
C GLY A 325 22.11 1.72 -13.39
N GLN A 326 21.65 2.87 -12.89
CA GLN A 326 22.48 3.90 -12.27
C GLN A 326 22.52 3.79 -10.74
N ILE A 327 21.72 2.89 -10.16
CA ILE A 327 21.60 2.70 -8.72
C ILE A 327 22.95 2.29 -8.12
N SER A 328 23.56 3.22 -7.40
CA SER A 328 24.87 3.02 -6.79
C SER A 328 25.03 3.92 -5.56
N CYS A 329 26.01 3.60 -4.72
CA CYS A 329 26.37 4.44 -3.59
C CYS A 329 27.89 4.61 -3.51
N THR A 330 28.35 5.86 -3.48
CA THR A 330 29.77 6.23 -3.52
C THR A 330 30.45 6.23 -2.15
N CYS A 331 29.73 5.91 -1.06
CA CYS A 331 30.29 6.03 0.30
C CYS A 331 31.44 5.05 0.62
N ARG A 332 31.74 4.08 -0.25
CA ARG A 332 32.90 3.17 -0.14
C ARG A 332 33.95 3.36 -1.23
N SER A 333 33.71 4.15 -2.29
CA SER A 333 34.74 4.41 -3.31
C SER A 333 35.90 5.28 -2.80
N GLY A 334 35.84 5.76 -1.56
CA GLY A 334 36.94 6.41 -0.85
C GLY A 334 37.97 5.47 -0.22
N GLN A 335 37.71 4.17 -0.13
CA GLN A 335 38.80 3.19 -0.06
C GLN A 335 39.24 2.90 -1.50
N VAL A 336 39.83 3.91 -2.13
CA VAL A 336 40.92 3.61 -3.06
C VAL A 336 41.89 2.79 -2.21
N CYS A 337 42.02 1.50 -2.51
CA CYS A 337 43.24 0.81 -2.17
C CYS A 337 44.35 1.67 -2.77
N ARG A 338 44.97 2.54 -1.97
CA ARG A 338 46.38 2.87 -2.11
C ARG A 338 47.12 1.55 -1.84
N LEU A 339 46.97 0.58 -2.74
CA LEU A 339 48.09 -0.22 -3.16
C LEU A 339 49.02 0.81 -3.77
N MET A 340 49.87 1.35 -2.90
CA MET A 340 51.14 1.90 -3.26
C MET A 340 51.66 1.05 -4.41
N VAL A 341 51.64 1.64 -5.60
CA VAL A 341 52.35 1.15 -6.76
C VAL A 341 53.82 1.26 -6.39
N TRP A 342 54.34 0.23 -5.74
CA TRP A 342 55.74 -0.13 -5.84
C TRP A 342 55.79 -1.38 -6.70
N TYR A 343 56.57 -1.25 -7.76
CA TYR A 343 56.93 -2.26 -8.76
C TYR A 343 55.95 -2.53 -9.89
N PHE A 344 56.13 -1.73 -10.95
CA PHE A 344 56.06 -2.22 -12.33
C PHE A 344 56.92 -3.47 -12.49
N GLN A 345 56.32 -4.61 -12.83
CA GLN A 345 56.80 -5.49 -13.90
C GLN A 345 55.65 -6.45 -14.31
N THR A 346 55.14 -6.25 -15.53
CA THR A 346 54.46 -7.24 -16.41
C THR A 346 53.13 -7.88 -15.97
N CYS A 347 52.04 -7.14 -16.19
CA CYS A 347 51.00 -7.32 -17.21
C CYS A 347 50.53 -8.72 -17.70
N TRP A 348 49.21 -8.77 -17.96
CA TRP A 348 48.40 -9.67 -18.80
C TRP A 348 47.88 -10.99 -18.20
N LEU A 349 46.62 -10.97 -17.76
CA LEU A 349 45.52 -11.78 -18.37
C LEU A 349 44.21 -11.53 -17.60
N SER A 350 43.30 -10.80 -18.25
CA SER A 350 41.84 -10.92 -18.16
C SER A 350 41.23 -11.33 -16.80
N GLY A 351 40.87 -10.35 -15.99
CA GLY A 351 39.92 -10.52 -14.88
C GLY A 351 39.10 -9.26 -14.74
N LEU A 352 37.83 -9.31 -15.15
CA LEU A 352 36.84 -8.24 -15.03
C LEU A 352 37.02 -7.46 -13.72
N PHE A 353 37.19 -6.14 -13.82
CA PHE A 353 36.85 -5.22 -12.73
C PHE A 353 35.33 -5.31 -12.52
N VAL A 354 34.88 -6.35 -11.81
CA VAL A 354 33.52 -6.39 -11.29
C VAL A 354 33.49 -5.33 -10.20
N SER A 355 32.89 -4.18 -10.50
CA SER A 355 32.54 -3.18 -9.51
C SER A 355 31.80 -3.90 -8.39
N GLN A 356 32.47 -4.09 -7.25
CA GLN A 356 31.93 -4.84 -6.14
C GLN A 356 30.74 -4.03 -5.60
N VAL A 357 29.52 -4.36 -6.05
CA VAL A 357 28.30 -3.72 -5.56
C VAL A 357 28.30 -3.87 -4.06
N SER A 358 28.40 -2.74 -3.35
CA SER A 358 28.45 -2.71 -1.90
C SER A 358 27.26 -3.50 -1.35
N LYS A 359 27.51 -4.61 -0.64
CA LYS A 359 26.47 -5.41 0.06
C LYS A 359 25.61 -4.57 1.02
N SER A 360 26.01 -3.32 1.28
CA SER A 360 25.29 -2.37 2.13
C SER A 360 24.19 -1.59 1.42
N LEU A 361 24.14 -1.58 0.09
CA LEU A 361 23.07 -0.91 -0.66
C LEU A 361 21.89 -1.87 -0.84
N VAL A 362 20.72 -1.46 -0.36
CA VAL A 362 19.47 -2.18 -0.60
C VAL A 362 18.57 -1.33 -1.48
N VAL A 363 17.76 -2.00 -2.29
CA VAL A 363 16.81 -1.39 -3.23
C VAL A 363 15.46 -2.05 -3.02
N SER A 364 14.42 -1.24 -2.88
CA SER A 364 13.01 -1.68 -2.82
C SER A 364 12.24 -1.03 -3.96
N GLY A 365 11.42 -1.80 -4.66
CA GLY A 365 10.64 -1.27 -5.77
C GLY A 365 9.97 -2.31 -6.66
N PRO A 366 9.15 -1.85 -7.61
CA PRO A 366 8.68 -0.47 -7.72
C PRO A 366 7.67 -0.11 -6.59
N LEU A 367 7.68 1.16 -6.17
CA LEU A 367 6.88 1.73 -5.08
C LEU A 367 6.37 3.11 -5.51
N TRP A 368 5.35 3.62 -4.82
CA TRP A 368 5.01 5.04 -4.91
C TRP A 368 6.12 5.91 -4.30
N ILE A 369 6.73 6.78 -5.12
CA ILE A 369 7.80 7.70 -4.70
C ILE A 369 7.35 9.18 -4.64
N GLY A 370 6.10 9.47 -5.01
CA GLY A 370 5.49 10.81 -4.88
C GLY A 370 5.08 11.19 -3.45
N CYS A 371 4.36 12.31 -3.33
CA CYS A 371 3.78 12.81 -2.08
C CYS A 371 2.79 11.80 -1.50
N LEU A 372 2.78 11.68 -0.18
CA LEU A 372 1.85 10.79 0.54
C LEU A 372 0.54 11.49 0.93
N HIS A 373 0.52 12.82 0.88
CA HIS A 373 -0.62 13.65 1.26
C HIS A 373 -0.77 14.81 0.28
N ASP A 374 -2.02 15.12 -0.03
CA ASP A 374 -2.42 16.37 -0.66
C ASP A 374 -2.66 17.39 0.45
N ALA A 375 -1.74 18.36 0.58
CA ALA A 375 -1.79 19.35 1.65
C ALA A 375 -3.09 20.19 1.63
N ALA A 376 -3.64 20.47 0.43
CA ALA A 376 -4.88 21.22 0.32
C ALA A 376 -6.07 20.39 0.82
N PHE A 377 -6.16 19.13 0.40
CA PHE A 377 -7.21 18.22 0.88
C PHE A 377 -7.17 18.01 2.39
N VAL A 378 -5.97 17.81 2.96
CA VAL A 378 -5.81 17.63 4.41
C VAL A 378 -6.12 18.93 5.18
N THR A 379 -5.87 20.09 4.58
CA THR A 379 -6.26 21.39 5.18
C THR A 379 -7.78 21.53 5.25
N GLU A 380 -8.50 21.20 4.17
CA GLU A 380 -9.98 21.17 4.20
C GLU A 380 -10.51 20.14 5.22
N MET A 381 -9.83 19.01 5.36
CA MET A 381 -10.16 18.01 6.39
C MET A 381 -9.99 18.56 7.81
N LEU A 382 -8.95 19.34 8.06
CA LEU A 382 -8.73 20.00 9.35
C LEU A 382 -9.79 21.07 9.62
N HIS A 383 -10.17 21.86 8.63
CA HIS A 383 -11.26 22.83 8.75
C HIS A 383 -12.56 22.12 9.15
N LEU A 384 -12.95 21.07 8.42
CA LEU A 384 -14.17 20.31 8.71
C LEU A 384 -14.12 19.65 10.10
N ALA A 385 -12.98 19.06 10.48
CA ALA A 385 -12.79 18.50 11.81
C ALA A 385 -12.91 19.55 12.92
N THR A 386 -12.52 20.80 12.65
CA THR A 386 -12.66 21.92 13.60
C THR A 386 -14.12 22.34 13.72
N GLU A 387 -14.83 22.49 12.59
CA GLU A 387 -16.27 22.82 12.57
C GLU A 387 -17.11 21.79 13.33
N TRP A 388 -16.76 20.51 13.24
CA TRP A 388 -17.45 19.44 13.95
C TRP A 388 -17.02 19.26 15.41
N GLY A 389 -16.05 20.07 15.89
CA GLY A 389 -15.49 19.96 17.24
C GLY A 389 -14.63 18.71 17.47
N TRP A 390 -14.16 18.06 16.40
CA TRP A 390 -13.35 16.84 16.48
C TRP A 390 -11.87 17.11 16.68
N ALA A 391 -11.37 18.23 16.14
CA ALA A 391 -9.97 18.65 16.15
C ALA A 391 -9.32 18.60 17.54
N CYS A 392 -9.97 19.23 18.54
CA CYS A 392 -9.44 19.34 19.90
C CYS A 392 -9.80 18.17 20.82
N THR A 393 -10.48 17.14 20.31
CA THR A 393 -10.87 15.98 21.10
C THR A 393 -9.86 14.86 20.86
N ALA A 394 -9.01 14.61 21.85
CA ALA A 394 -8.09 13.47 21.82
C ALA A 394 -8.89 12.16 21.83
N GLN A 395 -8.71 11.34 20.79
CA GLN A 395 -9.28 10.00 20.74
C GLN A 395 -8.16 8.99 20.93
N LYS A 396 -8.17 8.28 22.06
CA LYS A 396 -7.15 7.27 22.40
C LYS A 396 -5.71 7.84 22.28
N GLU A 397 -5.47 9.00 22.90
CA GLU A 397 -4.17 9.71 22.96
C GLU A 397 -3.69 10.35 21.64
N ILE A 398 -4.42 10.17 20.54
CA ILE A 398 -4.14 10.85 19.28
C ILE A 398 -4.98 12.11 19.21
N ASP A 399 -4.29 13.24 19.18
CA ASP A 399 -4.84 14.54 18.87
C ASP A 399 -4.98 14.65 17.34
N LEU A 400 -6.22 14.76 16.86
CA LEU A 400 -6.54 14.78 15.43
C LEU A 400 -6.03 16.07 14.77
N GLU A 401 -6.14 17.22 15.44
CA GLU A 401 -5.60 18.49 14.96
C GLU A 401 -4.08 18.40 14.76
N LYS A 402 -3.38 17.86 15.75
CA LYS A 402 -1.93 17.66 15.67
C LYS A 402 -1.56 16.70 14.54
N LEU A 403 -2.31 15.62 14.35
CA LEU A 403 -2.09 14.66 13.28
C LEU A 403 -2.27 15.30 11.90
N LEU A 404 -3.37 16.03 11.68
CA LEU A 404 -3.65 16.67 10.39
C LEU A 404 -2.63 17.76 10.08
N ASN A 405 -2.23 18.58 11.06
CA ASN A 405 -1.15 19.55 10.89
C ASN A 405 0.18 18.89 10.49
N GLN A 406 0.52 17.73 11.08
CA GLN A 406 1.69 16.96 10.67
C GLN A 406 1.57 16.45 9.23
N MET A 407 0.41 15.92 8.84
CA MET A 407 0.17 15.47 7.46
C MET A 407 0.25 16.62 6.44
N ILE A 408 -0.21 17.82 6.81
CA ILE A 408 -0.07 19.04 5.98
C ILE A 408 1.42 19.38 5.78
N GLU A 409 2.23 19.42 6.84
CA GLU A 409 3.67 19.66 6.71
C GLU A 409 4.38 18.56 5.89
N GLU A 410 3.95 17.31 6.04
CA GLU A 410 4.47 16.19 5.24
C GLU A 410 4.05 16.21 3.77
N GLY A 411 3.06 17.03 3.40
CA GLY A 411 2.61 17.21 2.02
C GLY A 411 3.53 18.05 1.14
N ASP A 412 4.63 18.59 1.68
CA ASP A 412 5.61 19.37 0.90
C ASP A 412 6.28 18.51 -0.19
N PRO A 413 6.14 18.85 -1.49
CA PRO A 413 6.66 18.06 -2.60
C PRO A 413 8.19 17.98 -2.66
N ARG A 414 8.90 18.81 -1.90
CA ARG A 414 10.36 18.74 -1.79
C ARG A 414 10.82 17.63 -0.86
N LEU A 415 9.94 17.06 -0.03
CA LEU A 415 10.30 15.99 0.91
C LEU A 415 10.43 14.65 0.17
N PRO A 416 11.60 13.98 0.24
CA PRO A 416 11.79 12.68 -0.39
C PRO A 416 11.13 11.56 0.42
N PRO A 417 10.98 10.36 -0.16
CA PRO A 417 10.58 9.16 0.57
C PRO A 417 11.46 8.81 1.77
N GLY A 418 10.80 8.46 2.87
CA GLY A 418 11.41 8.02 4.11
C GLY A 418 11.58 9.14 5.13
N TYR A 419 11.99 8.73 6.34
CA TYR A 419 12.32 9.63 7.44
C TYR A 419 13.60 9.17 8.12
N ILE A 420 14.28 10.09 8.79
CA ILE A 420 15.48 9.83 9.57
C ILE A 420 15.08 9.88 11.05
N LYS A 421 15.24 8.76 11.76
CA LYS A 421 15.10 8.77 13.23
C LYS A 421 16.24 9.61 13.81
N VAL A 422 15.93 10.50 14.74
CA VAL A 422 16.95 11.38 15.32
C VAL A 422 18.04 10.61 16.07
N ASP A 423 17.69 9.45 16.63
CA ASP A 423 18.67 8.54 17.24
C ASP A 423 19.68 7.98 16.23
N GLU A 424 19.29 7.85 14.96
CA GLU A 424 20.21 7.45 13.89
C GLU A 424 21.21 8.56 13.57
N ILE A 425 20.80 9.83 13.70
CA ILE A 425 21.69 11.00 13.56
C ILE A 425 22.69 11.00 14.72
N GLY A 426 22.23 10.85 15.96
CA GLY A 426 23.09 10.76 17.14
C GLY A 426 24.09 9.61 17.05
N ARG A 427 23.61 8.41 16.73
CA ARG A 427 24.46 7.20 16.57
C ARG A 427 25.53 7.38 15.50
N ARG A 428 25.20 7.93 14.33
CA ARG A 428 26.16 8.14 13.23
C ARG A 428 27.12 9.29 13.51
N GLY A 429 26.66 10.34 14.18
CA GLY A 429 27.48 11.48 14.61
C GLY A 429 28.30 11.22 15.86
N LYS A 430 28.11 10.07 16.53
CA LYS A 430 28.73 9.78 17.85
C LYS A 430 28.43 10.88 18.87
N MET A 431 27.17 11.31 18.94
CA MET A 431 26.67 12.34 19.84
C MET A 431 25.30 11.95 20.42
N ASN A 432 24.85 12.68 21.43
CA ASN A 432 23.48 12.53 21.93
C ASN A 432 22.46 12.92 20.85
N SER A 433 21.27 12.31 20.90
CA SER A 433 20.17 12.64 20.00
C SER A 433 19.80 14.12 20.13
N PRO A 434 19.88 14.92 19.05
CA PRO A 434 19.53 16.34 19.13
C PRO A 434 18.02 16.53 19.36
N PRO A 435 17.57 17.65 19.95
CA PRO A 435 16.14 17.93 20.05
C PRO A 435 15.50 18.06 18.66
N VAL A 436 14.45 17.26 18.39
CA VAL A 436 13.80 17.14 17.07
C VAL A 436 13.44 18.51 16.49
N MET A 437 12.79 19.37 17.28
CA MET A 437 12.29 20.67 16.79
C MET A 437 13.43 21.65 16.51
N THR A 438 14.47 21.64 17.34
CA THR A 438 15.64 22.51 17.14
C THR A 438 16.35 22.15 15.83
N LEU A 439 16.52 20.85 15.55
CA LEU A 439 17.12 20.40 14.30
C LEU A 439 16.25 20.75 13.08
N ILE A 440 14.93 20.56 13.15
CA ILE A 440 13.99 20.97 12.08
C ILE A 440 14.13 22.47 11.78
N ASN A 441 14.17 23.31 12.82
CA ASN A 441 14.28 24.77 12.65
C ASN A 441 15.59 25.18 11.97
N ILE A 442 16.71 24.55 12.32
CA ILE A 442 18.00 24.78 11.64
C ILE A 442 17.92 24.35 10.18
N LEU A 443 17.41 23.15 9.90
CA LEU A 443 17.29 22.66 8.53
C LEU A 443 16.46 23.61 7.65
N ARG A 444 15.34 24.11 8.19
CA ARG A 444 14.49 25.11 7.51
C ARG A 444 15.23 26.44 7.30
N LYS A 445 15.97 26.92 8.30
CA LYS A 445 16.78 28.15 8.21
C LYS A 445 17.87 28.04 7.12
N GLU A 446 18.42 26.86 6.94
CA GLU A 446 19.44 26.55 5.92
C GLU A 446 18.84 26.22 4.53
N GLY A 447 17.52 26.39 4.37
CA GLY A 447 16.82 26.24 3.08
C GLY A 447 16.35 24.84 2.73
N TYR A 448 16.52 23.86 3.63
CA TYR A 448 16.01 22.50 3.42
C TYR A 448 14.52 22.40 3.78
N ALA A 449 13.81 21.54 3.06
CA ALA A 449 12.48 21.11 3.50
C ALA A 449 12.67 20.18 4.71
N ALA A 450 11.92 20.41 5.79
CA ALA A 450 11.95 19.57 6.97
C ALA A 450 10.62 19.59 7.71
N SER A 451 10.17 18.41 8.16
CA SER A 451 8.96 18.25 8.99
C SER A 451 9.12 17.06 9.95
N ARG A 452 8.22 16.97 10.94
CA ARG A 452 8.09 15.76 11.74
C ARG A 452 7.46 14.65 10.92
N SER A 453 7.74 13.40 11.29
CA SER A 453 7.02 12.24 10.75
C SER A 453 5.80 11.91 11.59
N HIS A 454 4.61 11.82 10.99
CA HIS A 454 3.40 11.30 11.65
C HIS A 454 3.53 9.79 11.93
N ILE A 455 4.39 9.11 11.16
CA ILE A 455 4.64 7.66 11.26
C ILE A 455 5.56 7.33 12.45
N ALA A 456 6.49 8.23 12.77
CA ALA A 456 7.50 8.03 13.81
C ALA A 456 7.70 9.31 14.65
N PRO A 457 7.35 9.30 15.95
CA PRO A 457 7.43 10.49 16.80
C PRO A 457 8.81 11.17 16.89
N ASN A 458 9.88 10.37 16.78
CA ASN A 458 11.29 10.82 16.75
C ASN A 458 11.87 10.86 15.32
N GLY A 459 11.03 10.84 14.29
CA GLY A 459 11.43 10.89 12.89
C GLY A 459 11.35 12.31 12.31
N ILE A 460 12.34 12.66 11.48
CA ILE A 460 12.36 13.89 10.68
C ILE A 460 12.32 13.48 9.21
N LYS A 461 11.40 14.07 8.43
CA LYS A 461 11.46 14.04 6.97
C LYS A 461 12.24 15.26 6.49
N THR A 462 13.18 15.07 5.58
CA THR A 462 13.95 16.18 5.00
C THR A 462 14.62 15.79 3.69
N ASN A 463 14.80 16.76 2.80
CA ASN A 463 15.66 16.62 1.61
C ASN A 463 17.15 16.86 1.92
N CYS A 464 17.49 17.17 3.17
CA CYS A 464 18.87 17.32 3.62
C CYS A 464 19.57 15.94 3.70
N PRO A 465 20.72 15.74 3.05
CA PRO A 465 21.48 14.51 3.18
C PRO A 465 21.86 14.24 4.64
N ILE A 466 21.78 12.98 5.08
CA ILE A 466 22.05 12.61 6.50
C ILE A 466 23.42 13.10 7.00
N ALA A 467 24.43 13.15 6.13
CA ALA A 467 25.75 13.69 6.47
C ALA A 467 25.69 15.18 6.86
N LYS A 468 24.86 15.97 6.18
CA LYS A 468 24.61 17.38 6.52
C LYS A 468 23.74 17.51 7.78
N CYS A 469 22.74 16.66 7.97
CA CYS A 469 21.98 16.60 9.23
C CYS A 469 22.89 16.39 10.45
N ILE A 470 23.89 15.50 10.32
CA ILE A 470 24.90 15.25 11.38
C ILE A 470 25.75 16.51 11.61
N GLN A 471 26.21 17.19 10.55
CA GLN A 471 26.99 18.44 10.69
C GLN A 471 26.20 19.51 11.45
N PHE A 472 24.94 19.73 11.09
CA PHE A 472 24.09 20.71 11.79
C PHE A 472 23.83 20.31 13.25
N ALA A 473 23.62 19.03 13.51
CA ALA A 473 23.40 18.54 14.87
C ALA A 473 24.64 18.65 15.76
N HIS A 474 25.87 18.52 15.22
CA HIS A 474 27.08 18.82 15.99
C HIS A 474 27.16 20.28 16.44
N GLY A 475 26.68 21.21 15.60
CA GLY A 475 26.61 22.63 15.96
C GLY A 475 25.69 22.94 17.15
N LEU A 476 24.74 22.04 17.46
CA LEU A 476 23.84 22.18 18.60
C LEU A 476 24.45 21.79 19.95
N GLY A 477 25.42 20.85 19.95
CA GLY A 477 26.07 20.40 21.18
C GLY A 477 27.24 21.28 21.64
N ALA A 478 27.60 22.28 20.83
CA ALA A 478 28.68 23.23 21.11
C ALA A 478 28.19 24.60 21.62
N ALA A 479 26.87 24.77 21.73
CA ALA A 479 26.20 25.92 22.32
C ALA A 479 25.55 25.51 23.64
#